data_AF-A0A949AFT0-F1
#
_entry.id   AF-A0A949AFT0-F1
#
_cell.length_a   1.000
_cell.length_b   1.000
_cell.length_c   1.000
_cell.angle_alpha   90.00
_cell.angle_beta   90.00
_cell.angle_gamma   90.00
#
_symmetry.space_group_name_H-M   'P 1'
#
loop_
_entity.id
_entity.type
_entity.pdbx_description
1 polymer ?
#
loop_
_entity_poly.entity_id
_entity_poly.type
_entity_poly.pdbx_seq_one_letter_code
_entity_poly.pdbx_strand_id
1 'polypeptide(L)'
;MEITEVRIFPKEGVSSKLRAYATITIDNSFVVRNIKVIEGKSGLFVAMPSRRMKDSCPRCNHKNEVRSKFCNECGASIPLRSAQPATPEAEHDARQSEHKDIAHPITVECREIIQRKVLEAYEAEKARPRQ
;
A
#
# COMPACT_ATOMS: atom_id res chain seq x y z
N MET A 1 -5.62 -14.46 -16.55
CA MET A 1 -4.74 -14.08 -15.43
C MET A 1 -5.07 -15.00 -14.28
N GLU A 2 -4.15 -15.85 -13.89
CA GLU A 2 -4.28 -16.79 -12.78
C GLU A 2 -3.25 -16.48 -11.70
N ILE A 3 -3.68 -16.56 -10.44
CA ILE A 3 -2.76 -16.47 -9.30
C ILE A 3 -2.32 -17.89 -8.98
N THR A 4 -1.09 -18.20 -9.35
CA THR A 4 -0.54 -19.55 -9.31
C THR A 4 0.05 -19.89 -7.95
N GLU A 5 0.54 -18.90 -7.21
CA GLU A 5 1.09 -19.08 -5.87
C GLU A 5 0.72 -17.90 -4.97
N VAL A 6 0.42 -18.19 -3.70
CA VAL A 6 0.21 -17.18 -2.66
C VAL A 6 1.03 -17.57 -1.43
N ARG A 7 1.92 -16.67 -0.99
CA ARG A 7 2.69 -16.80 0.25
C ARG A 7 2.20 -15.77 1.26
N ILE A 8 1.80 -16.25 2.43
CA ILE A 8 1.31 -15.41 3.52
C ILE A 8 2.36 -15.31 4.61
N PHE A 9 2.57 -14.10 5.11
CA PHE A 9 3.45 -13.77 6.23
C PHE A 9 2.60 -13.10 7.32
N PRO A 10 1.96 -13.88 8.21
CA PRO A 10 1.10 -13.32 9.24
C PRO A 10 1.90 -12.49 10.24
N LYS A 11 1.34 -11.35 10.64
CA LYS A 11 1.96 -10.39 11.55
C LYS A 11 1.22 -10.40 12.88
N GLU A 12 1.95 -10.63 13.96
CA GLU A 12 1.40 -10.63 15.30
C GLU A 12 1.48 -9.21 15.88
N GLY A 13 0.32 -8.65 16.20
CA GLY A 13 0.18 -7.31 16.75
C GLY A 13 -1.26 -7.07 17.16
N VAL A 14 -1.51 -7.04 18.47
CA VAL A 14 -2.85 -6.97 19.06
C VAL A 14 -3.61 -5.70 18.62
N SER A 15 -2.91 -4.59 18.36
CA SER A 15 -3.51 -3.27 18.09
C SER A 15 -3.39 -2.79 16.64
N SER A 16 -2.74 -3.54 15.74
CA SER A 16 -2.55 -3.06 14.36
C SER A 16 -3.61 -3.65 13.42
N LYS A 17 -4.19 -2.78 12.57
CA LYS A 17 -5.13 -3.20 11.51
C LYS A 17 -4.51 -4.18 10.50
N LEU A 18 -3.18 -4.24 10.42
CA LEU A 18 -2.45 -5.12 9.53
C LEU A 18 -2.38 -6.52 10.12
N ARG A 19 -2.89 -7.51 9.40
CA ARG A 19 -2.97 -8.91 9.85
C ARG A 19 -1.91 -9.79 9.20
N ALA A 20 -1.55 -9.53 7.95
CA ALA A 20 -0.49 -10.25 7.26
C ALA A 20 0.08 -9.42 6.11
N TYR A 21 1.29 -9.78 5.69
CA TYR A 21 1.76 -9.48 4.34
C TYR A 21 1.53 -10.69 3.44
N ALA A 22 1.31 -10.44 2.16
CA ALA A 22 1.16 -11.46 1.13
C ALA A 22 2.10 -11.17 -0.03
N THR A 23 2.55 -12.25 -0.66
CA THR A 23 3.24 -12.22 -1.96
C THR A 23 2.49 -13.16 -2.89
N ILE A 24 2.14 -12.68 -4.07
CA ILE A 24 1.45 -13.48 -5.09
C ILE A 24 2.33 -13.68 -6.31
N THR A 25 2.21 -14.83 -6.94
CA THR A 25 2.75 -15.13 -8.26
C THR A 25 1.60 -15.22 -9.26
N ILE A 26 1.71 -14.48 -10.35
CA ILE A 26 0.73 -14.41 -11.43
C ILE A 26 1.29 -15.16 -12.62
N ASP A 27 0.49 -16.06 -13.19
CA ASP A 27 0.79 -16.84 -14.40
C ASP A 27 2.20 -17.48 -14.38
N ASN A 28 2.69 -17.90 -13.20
CA ASN A 28 4.05 -18.43 -12.96
C ASN A 28 5.21 -17.55 -13.49
N SER A 29 4.97 -16.28 -13.78
CA SER A 29 5.91 -15.42 -14.50
C SER A 29 6.14 -14.08 -13.84
N PHE A 30 5.22 -13.62 -12.97
CA PHE A 30 5.33 -12.31 -12.35
C PHE A 30 5.00 -12.35 -10.86
N VAL A 31 5.84 -11.75 -10.02
CA VAL A 31 5.67 -11.75 -8.55
C VAL A 31 5.37 -10.35 -8.04
N VAL A 32 4.26 -10.21 -7.31
CA VAL A 32 3.91 -8.98 -6.58
C VAL A 32 4.10 -9.20 -5.09
N ARG A 33 5.03 -8.44 -4.50
CA ARG A 33 5.35 -8.49 -3.06
C ARG A 33 4.65 -7.37 -2.30
N ASN A 34 4.66 -7.47 -0.97
CA ASN A 34 4.17 -6.44 -0.05
C ASN A 34 2.69 -6.09 -0.21
N ILE A 35 1.88 -7.04 -0.66
CA ILE A 35 0.42 -6.97 -0.53
C ILE A 35 0.10 -7.07 0.97
N LYS A 36 -0.91 -6.36 1.46
CA LYS A 36 -1.28 -6.32 2.87
C LYS A 36 -2.68 -6.88 3.07
N VAL A 37 -2.85 -7.77 4.04
CA VAL A 37 -4.17 -8.18 4.54
C VAL A 37 -4.49 -7.30 5.74
N ILE A 38 -5.56 -6.52 5.63
CA ILE A 38 -5.94 -5.50 6.61
C ILE A 38 -7.35 -5.79 7.11
N GLU A 39 -7.57 -5.62 8.42
CA GLU A 39 -8.88 -5.66 9.05
C GLU A 39 -9.51 -4.26 9.01
N GLY A 40 -10.59 -4.14 8.24
CA GLY A 40 -11.43 -2.95 8.14
C GLY A 40 -12.71 -3.05 8.96
N LYS A 41 -13.59 -2.06 8.83
CA LYS A 41 -14.91 -2.05 9.50
C LYS A 41 -15.83 -3.16 8.98
N SER A 42 -15.71 -3.49 7.70
CA SER A 42 -16.55 -4.46 6.99
C SER A 42 -15.89 -5.85 6.85
N GLY A 43 -14.84 -6.12 7.63
CA GLY A 43 -14.08 -7.37 7.57
C GLY A 43 -12.69 -7.22 6.96
N LEU A 44 -12.08 -8.36 6.63
CA LEU A 44 -10.73 -8.45 6.06
C LEU A 44 -10.75 -8.04 4.58
N PHE A 45 -9.76 -7.25 4.18
CA PHE A 45 -9.57 -6.86 2.79
C PHE A 45 -8.09 -6.82 2.42
N VAL A 46 -7.84 -6.80 1.10
CA VAL A 46 -6.49 -6.77 0.55
C VAL A 46 -6.15 -5.36 0.10
N ALA A 47 -5.05 -4.82 0.61
CA ALA A 47 -4.46 -3.57 0.17
C ALA A 47 -3.22 -3.84 -0.67
N MET A 48 -3.14 -3.16 -1.80
CA MET A 48 -2.05 -3.30 -2.76
C MET A 48 -0.73 -2.75 -2.20
N PRO A 49 0.43 -3.16 -2.78
CA PRO A 49 1.71 -2.62 -2.36
C PRO A 49 1.79 -1.14 -2.68
N SER A 50 2.06 -0.33 -1.66
CA SER A 50 2.07 1.13 -1.77
C SER A 50 3.40 1.74 -1.35
N ARG A 51 3.78 2.85 -1.98
CA ARG A 51 4.99 3.63 -1.66
C ARG A 51 4.61 5.07 -1.34
N ARG A 52 5.23 5.63 -0.30
CA ARG A 52 5.20 7.07 -0.04
C ARG A 52 5.88 7.82 -1.18
N MET A 53 5.16 8.76 -1.77
CA MET A 53 5.73 9.66 -2.77
C MET A 53 6.79 10.57 -2.14
N LYS A 54 7.64 11.16 -2.97
CA LYS A 54 8.63 12.17 -2.57
C LYS A 54 8.68 13.25 -3.63
N ASP A 55 8.75 14.51 -3.21
CA ASP A 55 8.87 15.65 -4.11
C ASP A 55 10.34 15.96 -4.40
N SER A 56 10.67 16.15 -5.67
CA SER A 56 12.05 16.46 -6.08
C SER A 56 12.28 17.97 -6.06
N CYS A 57 13.35 18.41 -5.41
CA CYS A 57 13.70 19.82 -5.35
C CYS A 57 14.08 20.35 -6.76
N PRO A 58 13.53 21.48 -7.22
CA PRO A 58 13.85 22.03 -8.56
C PRO A 58 15.30 22.55 -8.66
N ARG A 59 15.99 22.78 -7.53
CA ARG A 59 17.35 23.31 -7.50
C ARG A 59 18.42 22.21 -7.45
N CYS A 60 18.30 21.26 -6.52
CA CYS A 60 19.32 20.22 -6.29
C CYS A 60 18.83 18.78 -6.57
N ASN A 61 17.57 18.62 -6.98
CA ASN A 61 16.93 17.33 -7.25
C ASN A 61 16.85 16.35 -6.05
N HIS A 62 17.13 16.82 -4.83
CA HIS A 62 16.95 16.01 -3.62
C HIS A 62 15.47 15.61 -3.45
N LYS A 63 15.22 14.38 -2.96
CA LYS A 63 13.88 13.81 -2.78
C LYS A 63 13.35 14.08 -1.37
N ASN A 64 12.53 15.11 -1.24
CA ASN A 64 11.96 15.57 0.01
C ASN A 64 10.63 14.85 0.30
N GLU A 65 10.17 14.95 1.54
CA GLU A 65 8.83 14.47 1.88
C GLU A 65 7.77 15.31 1.13
N VAL A 66 6.66 14.67 0.81
CA VAL A 66 5.56 15.36 0.13
C VAL A 66 5.09 16.50 1.03
N ARG A 67 4.91 17.70 0.47
CA ARG A 67 4.57 18.96 1.18
C ARG A 67 5.70 19.63 1.97
N SER A 68 6.95 19.18 1.89
CA SER A 68 8.06 19.98 2.42
C SER A 68 8.09 21.36 1.74
N LYS A 69 7.98 22.44 2.52
CA LYS A 69 8.04 23.83 1.99
C LYS A 69 9.42 24.20 1.45
N PHE A 70 10.46 23.60 2.03
CA PHE A 70 11.85 23.81 1.68
C PHE A 70 12.54 22.47 1.48
N CYS A 71 13.59 22.47 0.67
CA CYS A 71 14.44 21.31 0.51
C CYS A 71 15.30 21.05 1.76
N ASN A 72 15.28 19.81 2.24
CA ASN A 72 16.04 19.34 3.40
C ASN A 72 17.57 19.35 3.17
N GLU A 73 18.02 19.52 1.92
CA GLU A 73 19.44 19.53 1.56
C GLU A 73 19.95 20.94 1.24
N CYS A 74 19.28 21.66 0.33
CA CYS A 74 19.77 22.94 -0.17
C CYS A 74 18.96 24.16 0.32
N GLY A 75 17.90 23.96 1.10
CA GLY A 75 17.03 25.03 1.61
C GLY A 75 16.15 25.72 0.56
N ALA A 76 16.26 25.36 -0.73
CA ALA A 76 15.42 25.96 -1.78
C ALA A 76 13.94 25.68 -1.56
N SER A 77 13.08 26.65 -1.85
CA SER A 77 11.64 26.49 -1.79
C SER A 77 11.17 25.43 -2.80
N ILE A 78 10.41 24.45 -2.33
CA ILE A 78 9.78 23.46 -3.20
C ILE A 78 8.38 23.98 -3.54
N PRO A 79 8.02 24.13 -4.82
CA PRO A 79 6.71 24.60 -5.20
C PRO A 79 5.66 23.61 -4.70
N LEU A 80 4.80 24.05 -3.78
CA LEU A 80 3.67 23.26 -3.31
C LEU A 80 2.75 23.00 -4.52
N ARG A 81 2.57 21.72 -4.90
CA ARG A 81 1.46 21.36 -5.78
C ARG A 81 0.18 21.80 -5.07
N SER A 82 -0.54 22.71 -5.72
CA SER A 82 -1.68 23.48 -5.23
C SER A 82 -2.87 22.61 -4.80
N ALA A 83 -2.72 21.92 -3.68
CA ALA A 83 -3.79 21.27 -2.95
C ALA A 83 -3.52 21.50 -1.46
N GLN A 84 -3.60 22.76 -1.02
CA GLN A 84 -3.89 23.01 0.39
C GLN A 84 -5.33 22.56 0.62
N PRO A 85 -5.56 21.53 1.44
CA PRO A 85 -6.91 21.14 1.79
C PRO A 85 -7.55 22.32 2.51
N ALA A 86 -8.68 22.83 2.00
CA ALA A 86 -9.38 23.96 2.60
C ALA A 86 -10.00 23.62 3.97
N THR A 87 -10.04 22.33 4.34
CA THR A 87 -10.66 21.80 5.55
C THR A 87 -9.79 20.75 6.26
N PRO A 88 -9.89 20.60 7.59
CA PRO A 88 -9.18 19.57 8.36
C PRO A 88 -9.53 18.14 7.92
N GLU A 89 -10.76 17.92 7.43
CA GLU A 89 -11.25 16.63 6.96
C GLU A 89 -10.53 16.19 5.67
N ALA A 90 -10.28 17.13 4.76
CA ALA A 90 -9.52 16.90 3.54
C ALA A 90 -8.02 16.69 3.82
N GLU A 91 -7.49 17.12 4.97
CA GLU A 91 -6.10 16.87 5.36
C GLU A 91 -5.82 15.38 5.66
N HIS A 92 -6.76 14.69 6.31
CA HIS A 92 -6.63 13.24 6.58
C HIS A 92 -6.68 12.42 5.29
N ASP A 93 -7.60 12.76 4.36
CA ASP A 93 -7.68 12.15 3.04
C ASP A 93 -6.41 12.43 2.21
N ALA A 94 -5.92 13.67 2.28
CA ALA A 94 -4.75 14.06 1.55
C ALA A 94 -3.42 13.51 2.12
N ARG A 95 -3.37 13.04 3.38
CA ARG A 95 -2.25 12.23 3.93
C ARG A 95 -2.31 10.78 3.43
N GLN A 96 -3.51 10.22 3.21
CA GLN A 96 -3.65 8.93 2.52
C GLN A 96 -3.26 9.06 1.04
N SER A 97 -3.58 10.18 0.40
CA SER A 97 -3.19 10.55 -0.98
C SER A 97 -1.66 10.66 -1.22
N GLU A 98 -0.84 10.74 -0.15
CA GLU A 98 0.63 10.74 -0.27
C GLU A 98 1.21 9.36 -0.63
N HIS A 99 0.45 8.30 -0.39
CA HIS A 99 0.82 6.94 -0.77
C HIS A 99 0.19 6.62 -2.11
N LYS A 100 0.98 6.14 -3.07
CA LYS A 100 0.43 5.56 -4.30
C LYS A 100 0.78 4.08 -4.38
N ASP A 101 -0.16 3.33 -4.94
CA ASP A 101 0.04 1.91 -5.20
C ASP A 101 1.06 1.73 -6.32
N ILE A 102 2.02 0.85 -6.08
CA ILE A 102 3.04 0.43 -7.04
C ILE A 102 2.42 -0.51 -8.08
N ALA A 103 1.47 -1.34 -7.65
CA ALA A 103 0.71 -2.24 -8.50
C ALA A 103 -0.76 -2.16 -8.09
N HIS A 104 -1.67 -2.09 -9.06
CA HIS A 104 -3.11 -2.09 -8.79
C HIS A 104 -3.85 -2.83 -9.92
N PRO A 105 -4.91 -3.60 -9.60
CA PRO A 105 -5.76 -4.18 -10.62
C PRO A 105 -6.53 -3.08 -11.35
N ILE A 106 -6.59 -3.17 -12.67
CA ILE A 106 -7.34 -2.23 -13.52
C ILE A 106 -8.82 -2.62 -13.55
N THR A 107 -9.11 -3.92 -13.63
CA THR A 107 -10.47 -4.45 -13.72
C THR A 107 -10.99 -4.91 -12.37
N VAL A 108 -12.31 -4.85 -12.19
CA VAL A 108 -13.00 -5.35 -10.99
C VAL A 108 -12.78 -6.85 -10.82
N GLU A 109 -12.86 -7.61 -11.91
CA GLU A 109 -12.64 -9.06 -11.92
C GLU A 109 -11.26 -9.43 -11.36
N CYS A 110 -10.19 -8.76 -11.81
CA CYS A 110 -8.85 -9.00 -11.29
C CYS A 110 -8.73 -8.66 -9.80
N ARG A 111 -9.40 -7.59 -9.35
CA ARG A 111 -9.43 -7.22 -7.94
C ARG A 111 -10.08 -8.31 -7.09
N GLU A 112 -11.21 -8.84 -7.52
CA GLU A 112 -11.93 -9.90 -6.83
C GLU A 112 -11.14 -11.21 -6.79
N ILE A 113 -10.49 -11.59 -7.90
CA ILE A 113 -9.62 -12.77 -7.96
C ILE A 113 -8.47 -12.65 -6.96
N ILE A 114 -7.77 -11.51 -6.94
CA ILE A 114 -6.67 -11.27 -5.99
C ILE A 114 -7.18 -11.30 -4.55
N GLN A 115 -8.26 -10.59 -4.26
CA GLN A 115 -8.82 -10.51 -2.92
C GLN A 115 -9.21 -11.90 -2.40
N ARG A 116 -9.97 -12.67 -3.20
CA ARG A 116 -10.42 -14.01 -2.82
C ARG A 116 -9.24 -14.95 -2.57
N LYS A 117 -8.30 -15.06 -3.51
CA LYS A 117 -7.16 -16.00 -3.40
C LYS A 117 -6.24 -15.68 -2.23
N VAL A 118 -6.00 -14.40 -1.95
CA VAL A 118 -5.16 -13.98 -0.83
C VAL A 118 -5.84 -14.21 0.51
N LEU A 119 -7.14 -13.91 0.63
CA LEU A 119 -7.89 -14.13 1.87
C LEU A 119 -8.06 -15.63 2.18
N GLU A 120 -8.36 -16.44 1.16
CA GLU A 120 -8.44 -17.90 1.26
C GLU A 120 -7.11 -18.49 1.79
N ALA A 121 -5.98 -18.07 1.21
CA ALA A 121 -4.66 -18.49 1.69
C ALA A 121 -4.35 -17.99 3.11
N TYR A 122 -4.80 -16.79 3.47
CA TYR A 122 -4.61 -16.24 4.81
C TYR A 122 -5.39 -17.04 5.87
N GLU A 123 -6.64 -17.40 5.58
CA GLU A 123 -7.47 -18.22 6.47
C GLU A 123 -6.88 -19.62 6.66
N ALA A 124 -6.43 -20.25 5.57
CA ALA A 124 -5.76 -21.54 5.62
C ALA A 124 -4.48 -21.50 6.48
N GLU A 125 -3.67 -20.43 6.34
CA GLU A 125 -2.44 -20.26 7.12
C GLU A 125 -2.74 -19.90 8.60
N LYS A 126 -3.83 -19.18 8.87
CA LYS A 126 -4.28 -18.88 10.24
C LYS A 126 -4.77 -20.14 10.97
N ALA A 127 -5.36 -21.09 10.25
CA ALA A 127 -5.83 -22.36 10.81
C ALA A 127 -4.69 -23.35 11.10
N ARG A 128 -3.52 -23.16 10.49
CA ARG A 128 -2.35 -23.98 10.78
C ARG A 128 -1.82 -23.63 12.18
N PRO A 129 -1.70 -24.61 13.09
CA PRO A 129 -1.05 -24.38 14.38
C PRO A 129 0.42 -24.03 14.10
N ARG A 130 0.81 -22.82 14.50
CA ARG A 130 2.19 -22.35 14.39
C ARG A 130 3.03 -23.10 15.41
N GLN A 131 4.07 -23.77 14.93
CA GLN A 131 5.04 -24.52 15.73
C GLN A 131 6.11 -23.59 16.30
#